data_AF-A0A1G3KQN1-F1
#
_entry.id   AF-A0A1G3KQN1-F1
#
_cell.length_a   1.000
_cell.length_b   1.000
_cell.length_c   1.000
_cell.angle_alpha   90.00
_cell.angle_beta   90.00
_cell.angle_gamma   90.00
#
_symmetry.space_group_name_H-M   'P 1'
#
loop_
_entity.id
_entity.type
_entity.pdbx_description
1 polymer ?
#
loop_
_entity_poly.entity_id
_entity_poly.type
_entity_poly.pdbx_seq_one_letter_code
_entity_poly.pdbx_strand_id
1 'polypeptide(L)'
;MSLYDEYLKKFQEINDYTHNPLIGSINLHLIEAVEIKSSHDPFLKEITKKLYDFLSKLRIDGYREWIEVYTIYSEAELYLKLSGKIAIEHIKEEQGQKTPDFKVTIRKKEYGIELKSVSFADAFVNYREVLAEGLEKKIEIEDQIANGETLIVTEQSIAPYTRKQPGNSKSQIINSLINKIEQNLKQDQFKFIEPTILLINLSQLGTASSTDNSIKPFFLSTHIHNKKVIANGELWHTAFGTAGNTIWKEPMGYNDDIFDRKQEKDGILVSYPWIRGLIFYSQKHSSKQDNFLGLYRSDDLDVYPLLENICNYINDDKNSLV
;
A
#
# COMPACT_ATOMS: atom_id res chain seq x y z
N MET A 1 23.01 1.57 -20.28
CA MET A 1 22.09 2.56 -19.71
C MET A 1 21.64 2.00 -18.38
N SER A 2 21.73 2.77 -17.29
CA SER A 2 21.36 2.28 -15.96
C SER A 2 19.84 2.13 -15.83
N LEU A 3 19.38 1.35 -14.86
CA LEU A 3 17.95 1.26 -14.54
C LEU A 3 17.42 2.64 -14.10
N TYR A 4 18.23 3.37 -13.32
CA TYR A 4 17.94 4.73 -12.91
C TYR A 4 17.69 5.66 -14.11
N ASP A 5 18.61 5.67 -15.09
CA ASP A 5 18.50 6.55 -16.27
C ASP A 5 17.26 6.22 -17.11
N GLU A 6 16.98 4.93 -17.32
CA GLU A 6 15.84 4.51 -18.12
C GLU A 6 14.51 4.87 -17.45
N TYR A 7 14.41 4.67 -16.14
CA TYR A 7 13.23 5.11 -15.39
C TYR A 7 13.06 6.64 -15.44
N LEU A 8 14.13 7.40 -15.19
CA LEU A 8 14.06 8.87 -15.17
C LEU A 8 13.62 9.41 -16.53
N LYS A 9 14.17 8.86 -17.62
CA LYS A 9 13.77 9.18 -18.98
C LYS A 9 12.28 8.91 -19.20
N LYS A 10 11.77 7.76 -18.77
CA LYS A 10 10.35 7.40 -18.92
C LYS A 10 9.42 8.26 -18.06
N PHE A 11 9.85 8.62 -16.85
CA PHE A 11 9.13 9.52 -15.97
C PHE A 11 9.02 10.93 -16.58
N GLN A 12 10.11 11.44 -17.17
CA GLN A 12 10.12 12.72 -17.88
C GLN A 12 9.21 12.67 -19.12
N GLU A 13 9.38 11.64 -19.95
CA GLU A 13 8.57 11.42 -21.16
C GLU A 13 7.07 11.45 -20.85
N ILE A 14 6.65 10.88 -19.73
CA ILE A 14 5.22 10.86 -19.35
C ILE A 14 4.76 12.18 -18.77
N ASN A 15 5.55 12.78 -17.85
CA ASN A 15 5.20 14.04 -17.20
C ASN A 15 5.10 15.22 -18.17
N ASP A 16 5.68 15.11 -19.36
CA ASP A 16 5.48 16.08 -20.43
C ASP A 16 4.02 16.09 -20.90
N TYR A 17 3.35 14.93 -20.97
CA TYR A 17 1.98 14.80 -21.48
C TYR A 17 0.91 14.72 -20.40
N THR A 18 1.19 14.04 -19.28
CA THR A 18 0.18 13.74 -18.26
C THR A 18 0.83 13.39 -16.92
N HIS A 19 0.04 13.31 -15.85
CA HIS A 19 0.51 12.84 -14.56
C HIS A 19 0.10 11.38 -14.33
N ASN A 20 1.09 10.48 -14.23
CA ASN A 20 0.84 9.09 -13.86
C ASN A 20 1.17 8.85 -12.37
N PRO A 21 0.15 8.62 -11.52
CA PRO A 21 0.37 8.40 -10.08
C PRO A 21 1.17 7.13 -9.76
N LEU A 22 1.17 6.10 -10.61
CA LEU A 22 2.00 4.90 -10.42
C LEU A 22 3.48 5.27 -10.42
N ILE A 23 3.87 6.07 -11.40
CA ILE A 23 5.26 6.48 -11.60
C ILE A 23 5.63 7.52 -10.56
N GLY A 24 4.73 8.47 -10.28
CA GLY A 24 4.94 9.43 -9.18
C GLY A 24 5.15 8.76 -7.82
N SER A 25 4.65 7.54 -7.61
CA SER A 25 4.84 6.77 -6.38
C SER A 25 6.15 5.99 -6.29
N ILE A 26 6.93 5.92 -7.38
CA ILE A 26 8.22 5.21 -7.40
C ILE A 26 9.34 6.16 -6.94
N ASN A 27 10.05 5.76 -5.89
CA ASN A 27 11.15 6.52 -5.33
C ASN A 27 12.46 6.25 -6.10
N LEU A 28 12.98 7.30 -6.76
CA LEU A 28 14.24 7.29 -7.52
C LEU A 28 15.45 6.80 -6.70
N HIS A 29 15.57 7.24 -5.44
CA HIS A 29 16.67 6.80 -4.58
C HIS A 29 16.60 5.30 -4.27
N LEU A 30 15.39 4.73 -4.28
CA LEU A 30 15.22 3.30 -4.09
C LEU A 30 15.62 2.52 -5.34
N ILE A 31 15.33 3.03 -6.54
CA ILE A 31 15.82 2.44 -7.80
C ILE A 31 17.35 2.39 -7.80
N GLU A 32 17.99 3.51 -7.45
CA GLU A 32 19.45 3.57 -7.34
C GLU A 32 19.99 2.56 -6.31
N ALA A 33 19.36 2.46 -5.14
CA ALA A 33 19.75 1.50 -4.12
C ALA A 33 19.57 0.03 -4.56
N VAL A 34 18.49 -0.29 -5.29
CA VAL A 34 18.25 -1.60 -5.90
C VAL A 34 19.38 -1.93 -6.89
N GLU A 35 19.69 -1.00 -7.79
CA GLU A 35 20.72 -1.17 -8.80
C GLU A 35 22.11 -1.40 -8.19
N ILE A 36 22.51 -0.58 -7.19
CA ILE A 36 23.77 -0.75 -6.47
C ILE A 36 23.85 -2.12 -5.79
N LYS A 37 22.82 -2.51 -5.02
CA LYS A 37 22.82 -3.77 -4.26
C LYS A 37 22.68 -5.01 -5.14
N SER A 38 22.12 -4.87 -6.34
CA SER A 38 21.97 -5.97 -7.31
C SER A 38 23.29 -6.64 -7.73
N SER A 39 24.42 -5.96 -7.54
CA SER A 39 25.75 -6.52 -7.78
C SER A 39 26.11 -7.68 -6.84
N HIS A 40 25.52 -7.72 -5.63
CA HIS A 40 25.84 -8.69 -4.58
C HIS A 40 24.64 -9.55 -4.17
N ASP A 41 23.42 -9.16 -4.56
CA ASP A 41 22.18 -9.83 -4.19
C ASP A 41 21.52 -10.46 -5.45
N PRO A 42 21.44 -11.80 -5.54
CA PRO A 42 20.85 -12.49 -6.70
C PRO A 42 19.39 -12.15 -6.96
N PHE A 43 18.59 -11.91 -5.92
CA PHE A 43 17.18 -11.56 -6.05
C PHE A 43 17.05 -10.15 -6.64
N LEU A 44 17.79 -9.18 -6.09
CA LEU A 44 17.79 -7.81 -6.63
C LEU A 44 18.36 -7.76 -8.04
N LYS A 45 19.33 -8.62 -8.39
CA LYS A 45 19.82 -8.75 -9.77
C LYS A 45 18.73 -9.16 -10.76
N GLU A 46 17.91 -10.12 -10.37
CA GLU A 46 16.77 -10.57 -11.19
C GLU A 46 15.72 -9.47 -11.32
N ILE A 47 15.38 -8.80 -10.21
CA ILE A 47 14.43 -7.70 -10.18
C ILE A 47 14.91 -6.51 -11.03
N THR A 48 16.17 -6.07 -10.89
CA THR A 48 16.75 -5.00 -11.72
C THR A 48 16.63 -5.32 -13.21
N LYS A 49 16.94 -6.56 -13.59
CA LYS A 49 16.80 -7.00 -14.98
C LYS A 49 15.34 -6.96 -15.44
N LYS A 50 14.41 -7.51 -14.64
CA LYS A 50 12.97 -7.49 -14.94
C LYS A 50 12.47 -6.06 -15.12
N LEU A 51 12.78 -5.15 -14.18
CA LEU A 51 12.38 -3.75 -14.27
C LEU A 51 12.92 -3.08 -15.53
N TYR A 52 14.19 -3.29 -15.87
CA TYR A 52 14.79 -2.74 -17.08
C TYR A 52 14.10 -3.27 -18.35
N ASP A 53 13.85 -4.58 -18.42
CA ASP A 53 13.21 -5.22 -19.57
C ASP A 53 11.77 -4.73 -19.78
N PHE A 54 11.04 -4.43 -18.69
CA PHE A 54 9.71 -3.83 -18.76
C PHE A 54 9.75 -2.35 -19.15
N LEU A 55 10.57 -1.53 -18.47
CA LEU A 55 10.69 -0.09 -18.72
C LEU A 55 11.11 0.22 -20.17
N SER A 56 12.07 -0.54 -20.71
CA SER A 56 12.58 -0.34 -22.07
C SER A 56 11.55 -0.58 -23.18
N LYS A 57 10.50 -1.36 -22.90
CA LYS A 57 9.40 -1.66 -23.84
C LYS A 57 8.15 -0.84 -23.56
N LEU A 58 8.20 0.01 -22.54
CA LEU A 58 7.04 0.66 -21.97
C LEU A 58 6.57 1.82 -22.83
N ARG A 59 5.28 1.79 -23.14
CA ARG A 59 4.57 2.87 -23.82
C ARG A 59 3.99 3.85 -22.80
N ILE A 60 3.88 5.11 -23.22
CA ILE A 60 3.24 6.19 -22.44
C ILE A 60 1.81 5.80 -22.04
N ASP A 61 1.06 5.16 -22.95
CA ASP A 61 -0.32 4.70 -22.75
C ASP A 61 -0.44 3.25 -22.21
N GLY A 62 0.70 2.58 -21.93
CA GLY A 62 0.79 1.20 -21.47
C GLY A 62 0.45 1.03 -19.98
N TYR A 63 -0.78 1.35 -19.59
CA TYR A 63 -1.19 1.38 -18.18
C TYR A 63 -1.11 0.00 -17.48
N ARG A 64 -1.25 -1.11 -18.20
CA ARG A 64 -1.13 -2.46 -17.62
C ARG A 64 0.31 -2.75 -17.25
N GLU A 65 1.21 -2.42 -18.17
CA GLU A 65 2.65 -2.56 -18.00
C GLU A 65 3.16 -1.64 -16.88
N TRP A 66 2.57 -0.46 -16.69
CA TRP A 66 2.87 0.40 -15.53
C TRP A 66 2.49 -0.23 -14.19
N ILE A 67 1.36 -0.96 -14.12
CA ILE A 67 0.96 -1.69 -12.91
C ILE A 67 1.98 -2.80 -12.63
N GLU A 68 2.39 -3.55 -13.66
CA GLU A 68 3.39 -4.62 -13.51
C GLU A 68 4.75 -4.08 -13.06
N VAL A 69 5.22 -2.97 -13.65
CA VAL A 69 6.44 -2.27 -13.20
C VAL A 69 6.33 -1.89 -11.72
N TYR A 70 5.19 -1.32 -11.30
CA TYR A 70 4.99 -0.95 -9.91
C TYR A 70 4.96 -2.17 -8.98
N THR A 71 4.33 -3.27 -9.38
CA THR A 71 4.31 -4.51 -8.58
C THR A 71 5.72 -5.03 -8.34
N ILE A 72 6.54 -5.11 -9.40
CA ILE A 72 7.95 -5.56 -9.30
C ILE A 72 8.76 -4.57 -8.44
N TYR A 73 8.56 -3.27 -8.63
CA TYR A 73 9.21 -2.24 -7.81
C TYR A 73 8.84 -2.35 -6.34
N SER A 74 7.55 -2.54 -6.03
CA SER A 74 7.03 -2.69 -4.67
C SER A 74 7.65 -3.89 -3.95
N GLU A 75 7.89 -4.98 -4.67
CA GLU A 75 8.56 -6.16 -4.12
C GLU A 75 10.01 -5.86 -3.76
N ALA A 76 10.74 -5.19 -4.67
CA ALA A 76 12.11 -4.72 -4.43
C ALA A 76 12.19 -3.76 -3.23
N GLU A 77 11.25 -2.82 -3.17
CA GLU A 77 11.14 -1.82 -2.10
C GLU A 77 11.01 -2.50 -0.73
N LEU A 78 10.07 -3.42 -0.63
CA LEU A 78 9.78 -4.10 0.63
C LEU A 78 10.88 -5.05 1.03
N TYR A 79 11.45 -5.79 0.09
CA TYR A 79 12.63 -6.60 0.35
C TYR A 79 13.78 -5.75 0.92
N LEU A 80 14.09 -4.61 0.30
CA LEU A 80 15.16 -3.73 0.79
C LEU A 80 14.87 -3.19 2.20
N LYS A 81 13.64 -2.76 2.47
CA LYS A 81 13.23 -2.24 3.79
C LYS A 81 13.26 -3.33 4.85
N LEU A 82 12.77 -4.53 4.54
CA LEU A 82 12.79 -5.68 5.45
C LEU A 82 14.22 -6.16 5.70
N SER A 83 15.07 -6.25 4.67
CA SER A 83 16.47 -6.67 4.81
C SER A 83 17.30 -5.74 5.72
N GLY A 84 16.90 -4.47 5.85
CA GLY A 84 17.49 -3.52 6.79
C GLY A 84 17.06 -3.69 8.25
N LYS A 85 15.99 -4.46 8.50
CA LYS A 85 15.42 -4.72 9.83
C LYS A 85 15.72 -6.13 10.31
N ILE A 86 15.66 -7.10 9.41
CA ILE A 86 15.79 -8.52 9.71
C ILE A 86 16.44 -9.29 8.56
N ALA A 87 17.17 -10.35 8.89
CA ALA A 87 17.67 -11.28 7.90
C ALA A 87 16.49 -11.99 7.20
N ILE A 88 16.38 -11.76 5.90
CA ILE A 88 15.27 -12.21 5.06
C ILE A 88 15.83 -12.89 3.81
N GLU A 89 15.16 -13.95 3.38
CA GLU A 89 15.50 -14.72 2.19
C GLU A 89 14.31 -14.71 1.24
N HIS A 90 14.53 -14.42 -0.04
CA HIS A 90 13.51 -14.61 -1.08
C HIS A 90 13.38 -16.09 -1.45
N ILE A 91 12.15 -16.61 -1.47
CA ILE A 91 11.87 -17.98 -1.88
C ILE A 91 11.59 -17.96 -3.39
N LYS A 92 12.42 -18.66 -4.16
CA LYS A 92 12.16 -18.80 -5.60
C LYS A 92 10.92 -19.66 -5.83
N GLU A 93 10.01 -19.16 -6.65
CA GLU A 93 8.88 -19.94 -7.13
C GLU A 93 9.38 -21.12 -7.98
N GLU A 94 9.06 -22.34 -7.57
CA GLU A 94 9.28 -23.55 -8.37
C GLU A 94 7.97 -23.98 -9.05
N GLN A 95 8.07 -24.62 -10.23
CA GLN A 95 6.88 -25.02 -10.99
C GLN A 95 5.94 -25.89 -10.15
N GLY A 96 4.69 -25.43 -9.99
CA GLY A 96 3.63 -26.16 -9.29
C GLY A 96 3.63 -25.98 -7.77
N GLN A 97 4.61 -25.26 -7.20
CA GLN A 97 4.69 -24.99 -5.77
C GLN A 97 4.31 -23.54 -5.48
N LYS A 98 3.30 -23.36 -4.63
CA LYS A 98 2.88 -22.03 -4.15
C LYS A 98 3.57 -21.77 -2.83
N THR A 99 4.54 -20.86 -2.84
CA THR A 99 5.32 -20.47 -1.67
C THR A 99 4.99 -19.04 -1.27
N PRO A 100 5.24 -18.64 -0.01
CA PRO A 100 5.31 -17.23 0.34
C PRO A 100 6.49 -16.58 -0.38
N ASP A 101 6.44 -15.26 -0.59
CA ASP A 101 7.51 -14.53 -1.28
C ASP A 101 8.83 -14.54 -0.50
N PHE A 102 8.75 -14.45 0.84
CA PHE A 102 9.93 -14.40 1.69
C PHE A 102 9.89 -15.36 2.89
N LYS A 103 11.09 -15.70 3.35
CA LYS A 103 11.36 -16.45 4.56
C LYS A 103 12.22 -15.65 5.53
N VAL A 104 11.89 -15.76 6.81
CA VAL A 104 12.66 -15.17 7.91
C VAL A 104 12.92 -16.23 8.98
N THR A 105 14.12 -16.25 9.55
CA THR A 105 14.44 -17.15 10.67
C THR A 105 14.74 -16.36 11.93
N ILE A 106 13.90 -16.51 12.97
CA ILE A 106 14.08 -15.89 14.29
C ILE A 106 14.21 -16.99 15.32
N ARG A 107 15.33 -17.02 16.07
CA ARG A 107 15.59 -18.00 17.14
C ARG A 107 15.36 -19.47 16.69
N LYS A 108 15.80 -19.81 15.48
CA LYS A 108 15.64 -21.13 14.82
C LYS A 108 14.22 -21.50 14.39
N LYS A 109 13.24 -20.60 14.52
CA LYS A 109 11.90 -20.76 13.95
C LYS A 109 11.82 -20.01 12.63
N GLU A 110 11.28 -20.67 11.61
CA GLU A 110 11.03 -20.08 10.30
C GLU A 110 9.65 -19.42 10.25
N TYR A 111 9.56 -18.34 9.52
CA TYR A 111 8.34 -17.57 9.29
C TYR A 111 8.23 -17.27 7.80
N GLY A 112 7.02 -17.41 7.26
CA GLY A 112 6.71 -16.97 5.90
C GLY A 112 6.17 -15.55 5.89
N ILE A 113 6.51 -14.79 4.85
CA ILE A 113 5.91 -13.49 4.55
C ILE A 113 5.40 -13.53 3.12
N GLU A 114 4.08 -13.47 2.96
CA GLU A 114 3.42 -13.28 1.66
C GLU A 114 3.20 -11.78 1.46
N LEU A 115 3.64 -11.24 0.33
CA LEU A 115 3.50 -9.86 -0.08
C LEU A 115 2.30 -9.70 -1.01
N LYS A 116 1.48 -8.68 -0.76
CA LYS A 116 0.52 -8.17 -1.75
C LYS A 116 0.58 -6.65 -1.86
N SER A 117 0.78 -6.17 -3.08
CA SER A 117 0.69 -4.75 -3.41
C SER A 117 -0.74 -4.43 -3.82
N VAL A 118 -1.38 -3.52 -3.10
CA VAL A 118 -2.77 -3.14 -3.37
C VAL A 118 -2.78 -1.82 -4.15
N SER A 119 -3.24 -1.88 -5.40
CA SER A 119 -3.34 -0.71 -6.30
C SER A 119 -4.69 0.01 -6.17
N PHE A 120 -4.93 1.09 -6.93
CA PHE A 120 -6.20 1.87 -6.90
C PHE A 120 -7.44 1.00 -7.16
N ALA A 121 -8.59 1.43 -6.64
CA ALA A 121 -9.87 0.75 -6.94
C ALA A 121 -10.13 0.78 -8.45
N ASP A 122 -10.71 -0.26 -9.02
CA ASP A 122 -10.93 -0.38 -10.48
C ASP A 122 -9.71 0.09 -11.30
N ALA A 123 -8.52 -0.30 -10.86
CA ALA A 123 -7.21 0.20 -11.28
C ALA A 123 -7.18 0.61 -12.76
N PHE A 124 -7.58 -0.29 -13.65
CA PHE A 124 -7.57 -0.07 -15.09
C PHE A 124 -8.43 1.10 -15.58
N VAL A 125 -9.64 1.28 -15.04
CA VAL A 125 -10.54 2.38 -15.43
C VAL A 125 -10.04 3.68 -14.83
N ASN A 126 -9.67 3.65 -13.54
CA ASN A 126 -9.24 4.84 -12.83
C ASN A 126 -7.90 5.38 -13.34
N TYR A 127 -6.92 4.53 -13.69
CA TYR A 127 -5.65 5.02 -14.25
C TYR A 127 -5.85 5.69 -15.62
N ARG A 128 -6.65 5.10 -16.51
CA ARG A 128 -6.89 5.70 -17.82
C ARG A 128 -7.59 7.05 -17.72
N GLU A 129 -8.56 7.16 -16.83
CA GLU A 129 -9.26 8.42 -16.59
C GLU A 129 -8.36 9.46 -15.92
N VAL A 130 -7.53 9.09 -14.94
CA VAL A 130 -6.55 9.99 -14.31
C VAL A 130 -5.54 10.50 -15.36
N LEU A 131 -5.07 9.65 -16.26
CA LEU A 131 -4.17 10.06 -17.34
C LEU A 131 -4.85 11.02 -18.33
N ALA A 132 -6.13 10.78 -18.64
CA ALA A 132 -6.91 11.67 -19.51
C ALA A 132 -7.13 13.03 -18.86
N GLU A 133 -7.55 13.06 -17.60
CA GLU A 133 -7.72 14.28 -16.80
C GLU A 133 -6.40 15.06 -16.70
N GLY A 134 -5.28 14.36 -16.45
CA GLY A 134 -3.95 14.98 -16.40
C GLY A 134 -3.54 15.62 -17.73
N LEU A 135 -3.88 15.02 -18.86
CA LEU A 135 -3.64 15.59 -20.19
C LEU A 135 -4.51 16.84 -20.43
N GLU A 136 -5.80 16.77 -20.08
CA GLU A 136 -6.70 17.93 -20.17
C GLU A 136 -6.19 19.10 -19.31
N LYS A 137 -5.68 18.82 -18.11
CA LYS A 137 -5.09 19.84 -17.23
C LYS A 137 -3.80 20.44 -17.77
N LYS A 138 -3.00 19.67 -18.50
CA LYS A 138 -1.82 20.18 -19.22
C LYS A 138 -2.21 21.13 -20.35
N ILE A 139 -3.23 20.79 -21.13
CA ILE A 139 -3.78 21.67 -22.17
C ILE A 139 -4.29 22.97 -21.54
N GLU A 140 -5.02 22.89 -20.42
CA GLU A 140 -5.50 24.06 -19.68
C GLU A 140 -4.35 24.97 -19.21
N ILE A 141 -3.24 24.40 -18.75
CA ILE A 141 -2.02 25.14 -18.38
C ILE A 141 -1.43 25.85 -19.61
N GLU A 142 -1.30 25.16 -20.73
CA GLU A 142 -0.75 25.74 -21.97
C GLU A 142 -1.62 26.88 -22.50
N ASP A 143 -2.94 26.74 -22.43
CA ASP A 143 -3.89 27.79 -22.81
C ASP A 143 -3.75 29.02 -21.89
N GLN A 144 -3.62 28.82 -20.57
CA GLN A 144 -3.39 29.93 -19.63
C GLN A 144 -2.06 30.66 -19.92
N ILE A 145 -0.99 29.91 -20.25
CA ILE A 145 0.30 30.49 -20.66
C ILE A 145 0.13 31.32 -21.94
N ALA A 146 -0.53 30.75 -22.95
CA ALA A 146 -0.74 31.41 -24.25
C ALA A 146 -1.56 32.70 -24.13
N ASN A 147 -2.50 32.73 -23.18
CA ASN A 147 -3.33 33.90 -22.89
C ASN A 147 -2.63 34.96 -22.02
N GLY A 148 -1.39 34.70 -21.57
CA GLY A 148 -0.60 35.66 -20.79
C GLY A 148 -1.05 35.78 -19.33
N GLU A 149 -1.69 34.74 -18.78
CA GLU A 149 -2.09 34.72 -17.37
C GLU A 149 -0.87 34.85 -16.46
N THR A 150 -1.00 35.65 -15.40
CA THR A 150 0.10 35.93 -14.46
C THR A 150 0.21 34.90 -13.35
N LEU A 151 -0.85 34.15 -13.07
CA LEU A 151 -0.90 33.06 -12.12
C LEU A 151 -1.64 31.89 -12.78
N ILE A 152 -0.92 30.79 -13.02
CA ILE A 152 -1.46 29.59 -13.65
C ILE A 152 -1.74 28.56 -12.57
N VAL A 153 -3.00 28.15 -12.45
CA VAL A 153 -3.43 27.15 -11.48
C VAL A 153 -4.38 26.20 -12.17
N THR A 154 -4.17 24.90 -11.91
CA THR A 154 -5.15 23.86 -12.21
C THR A 154 -5.17 22.88 -11.05
N GLU A 155 -6.27 22.15 -10.91
CA GLU A 155 -6.48 21.14 -9.89
C GLU A 155 -6.82 19.81 -10.55
N GLN A 156 -6.17 18.75 -10.09
CA GLN A 156 -6.48 17.37 -10.47
C GLN A 156 -6.78 16.57 -9.20
N SER A 157 -7.87 15.82 -9.19
CA SER A 157 -8.25 15.01 -8.02
C SER A 157 -7.93 13.54 -8.22
N ILE A 158 -7.17 12.96 -7.28
CA ILE A 158 -6.85 11.52 -7.27
C ILE A 158 -7.58 10.88 -6.08
N ALA A 159 -8.53 10.00 -6.37
CA ALA A 159 -9.35 9.33 -5.35
C ALA A 159 -9.02 7.82 -5.27
N PRO A 160 -8.06 7.40 -4.40
CA PRO A 160 -7.52 6.03 -4.41
C PRO A 160 -8.53 4.91 -4.15
N TYR A 161 -9.52 5.22 -3.32
CA TYR A 161 -10.45 4.24 -2.75
C TYR A 161 -11.79 4.20 -3.50
N THR A 162 -12.31 5.35 -3.94
CA THR A 162 -13.54 5.44 -4.73
C THR A 162 -13.72 6.85 -5.29
N ARG A 163 -14.17 6.95 -6.56
CA ARG A 163 -14.57 8.22 -7.20
C ARG A 163 -16.04 8.60 -6.93
N LYS A 164 -16.87 7.65 -6.48
CA LYS A 164 -18.34 7.81 -6.43
C LYS A 164 -18.84 8.60 -5.22
N GLN A 165 -18.02 8.78 -4.20
CA GLN A 165 -18.37 9.54 -2.99
C GLN A 165 -17.14 10.29 -2.46
N PRO A 166 -17.32 11.47 -1.84
CA PRO A 166 -16.21 12.22 -1.26
C PRO A 166 -15.38 11.33 -0.32
N GLY A 167 -14.06 11.45 -0.42
CA GLY A 167 -13.03 10.51 0.08
C GLY A 167 -12.93 10.32 1.60
N ASN A 168 -14.01 10.49 2.35
CA ASN A 168 -14.05 10.49 3.81
C ASN A 168 -14.89 9.37 4.42
N SER A 169 -15.41 8.45 3.61
CA SER A 169 -16.10 7.28 4.13
C SER A 169 -15.08 6.22 4.57
N LYS A 170 -14.79 6.14 5.87
CA LYS A 170 -13.91 5.11 6.45
C LYS A 170 -14.41 3.69 6.15
N SER A 171 -15.73 3.48 6.14
CA SER A 171 -16.34 2.19 5.79
C SER A 171 -16.04 1.77 4.36
N GLN A 172 -16.04 2.70 3.39
CA GLN A 172 -15.64 2.41 2.01
C GLN A 172 -14.17 2.06 1.91
N ILE A 173 -13.30 2.74 2.66
CA ILE A 173 -11.87 2.40 2.73
C ILE A 173 -11.70 0.97 3.25
N ILE A 174 -12.31 0.64 4.39
CA ILE A 174 -12.27 -0.69 4.99
C ILE A 174 -12.75 -1.76 4.00
N ASN A 175 -13.96 -1.59 3.43
CA ASN A 175 -14.52 -2.57 2.51
C ASN A 175 -13.69 -2.70 1.22
N SER A 176 -13.13 -1.59 0.71
CA SER A 176 -12.27 -1.62 -0.47
C SER A 176 -10.96 -2.35 -0.20
N LEU A 177 -10.35 -2.14 0.97
CA LEU A 177 -9.14 -2.87 1.37
C LEU A 177 -9.43 -4.35 1.52
N ILE A 178 -10.50 -4.73 2.24
CA ILE A 178 -10.92 -6.13 2.39
C ILE A 178 -11.10 -6.76 1.00
N ASN A 179 -11.93 -6.19 0.13
CA ASN A 179 -12.19 -6.72 -1.21
C ASN A 179 -10.92 -6.96 -2.03
N LYS A 180 -9.98 -5.99 -2.01
CA LYS A 180 -8.75 -6.10 -2.80
C LYS A 180 -7.79 -7.14 -2.22
N ILE A 181 -7.69 -7.23 -0.90
CA ILE A 181 -6.89 -8.26 -0.26
C ILE A 181 -7.47 -9.63 -0.64
N GLU A 182 -8.77 -9.84 -0.43
CA GLU A 182 -9.47 -11.10 -0.72
C GLU A 182 -9.26 -11.60 -2.15
N GLN A 183 -9.36 -10.71 -3.14
CA GLN A 183 -9.18 -11.05 -4.56
C GLN A 183 -7.79 -11.61 -4.89
N ASN A 184 -6.79 -11.34 -4.06
CA ASN A 184 -5.41 -11.73 -4.29
C ASN A 184 -4.92 -12.84 -3.34
N LEU A 185 -5.76 -13.33 -2.42
CA LEU A 185 -5.40 -14.38 -1.48
C LEU A 185 -5.42 -15.77 -2.13
N LYS A 186 -4.34 -16.52 -1.97
CA LYS A 186 -4.27 -17.95 -2.32
C LYS A 186 -3.80 -18.74 -1.11
N GLN A 187 -4.69 -19.49 -0.48
CA GLN A 187 -4.42 -20.21 0.77
C GLN A 187 -3.16 -21.10 0.71
N ASP A 188 -2.90 -21.71 -0.44
CA ASP A 188 -1.75 -22.62 -0.59
C ASP A 188 -0.40 -21.94 -0.36
N GLN A 189 -0.28 -20.64 -0.60
CA GLN A 189 0.97 -19.88 -0.33
C GLN A 189 1.29 -19.83 1.17
N PHE A 190 0.30 -20.03 2.04
CA PHE A 190 0.45 -19.92 3.50
C PHE A 190 0.71 -21.27 4.18
N LYS A 191 0.61 -22.37 3.44
CA LYS A 191 0.81 -23.74 3.96
C LYS A 191 2.27 -24.20 3.89
N PHE A 192 3.10 -23.53 3.09
CA PHE A 192 4.48 -23.97 2.84
C PHE A 192 5.38 -23.75 4.06
N ILE A 193 5.22 -22.62 4.76
CA ILE A 193 5.92 -22.30 6.01
C ILE A 193 4.86 -21.86 7.02
N GLU A 194 4.95 -22.33 8.26
CA GLU A 194 4.06 -21.87 9.33
C GLU A 194 4.87 -21.38 10.56
N PRO A 195 4.54 -20.21 11.11
CA PRO A 195 3.45 -19.32 10.70
C PRO A 195 3.81 -18.45 9.48
N THR A 196 2.82 -18.17 8.63
CA THR A 196 2.92 -17.18 7.54
C THR A 196 2.06 -15.96 7.84
N ILE A 197 2.63 -14.77 7.67
CA ILE A 197 1.93 -13.49 7.75
C ILE A 197 1.69 -12.91 6.35
N LEU A 198 0.66 -12.07 6.24
CA LEU A 198 0.40 -11.29 5.04
C LEU A 198 0.95 -9.87 5.22
N LEU A 199 1.74 -9.39 4.27
CA LEU A 199 2.23 -8.02 4.21
C LEU A 199 1.57 -7.30 3.05
N ILE A 200 0.86 -6.21 3.35
CA ILE A 200 0.13 -5.40 2.39
C ILE A 200 0.85 -4.08 2.16
N ASN A 201 1.25 -3.81 0.91
CA ASN A 201 1.76 -2.49 0.51
C ASN A 201 0.60 -1.53 0.24
N LEU A 202 0.50 -0.47 1.04
CA LEU A 202 -0.45 0.63 0.89
C LEU A 202 0.18 1.92 0.36
N SER A 203 1.42 1.92 -0.13
CA SER A 203 2.12 3.12 -0.62
C SER A 203 1.36 3.89 -1.71
N GLN A 204 0.46 3.25 -2.46
CA GLN A 204 -0.40 3.94 -3.44
C GLN A 204 -1.71 4.49 -2.88
N LEU A 205 -2.20 3.91 -1.78
CA LEU A 205 -3.52 4.23 -1.24
C LEU A 205 -3.43 5.18 -0.04
N GLY A 206 -2.31 5.15 0.69
CA GLY A 206 -2.15 5.86 1.95
C GLY A 206 -3.06 5.32 3.06
N THR A 207 -3.13 6.04 4.17
CA THR A 207 -4.05 5.79 5.29
C THR A 207 -4.89 7.03 5.56
N ALA A 208 -6.11 6.84 6.05
CA ALA A 208 -7.03 7.94 6.35
C ALA A 208 -6.73 8.54 7.73
N SER A 209 -6.35 7.70 8.69
CA SER A 209 -6.01 8.12 10.05
C SER A 209 -4.50 8.31 10.20
N SER A 210 -4.04 8.89 11.32
CA SER A 210 -2.62 8.81 11.68
C SER A 210 -2.19 7.35 11.84
N THR A 211 -0.91 7.09 11.59
CA THR A 211 -0.29 5.77 11.59
C THR A 211 -0.64 4.91 12.82
N ASP A 212 -0.64 5.49 14.01
CA ASP A 212 -0.94 4.80 15.26
C ASP A 212 -2.44 4.58 15.50
N ASN A 213 -3.27 5.48 14.97
CA ASN A 213 -4.71 5.46 15.16
C ASN A 213 -5.41 4.53 14.17
N SER A 214 -4.83 4.33 12.99
CA SER A 214 -5.37 3.43 11.95
C SER A 214 -5.43 1.97 12.42
N ILE A 215 -4.57 1.56 13.36
CA ILE A 215 -4.54 0.21 13.96
C ILE A 215 -5.27 0.09 15.29
N LYS A 216 -6.04 1.10 15.71
CA LYS A 216 -6.87 1.03 16.92
C LYS A 216 -8.33 0.75 16.54
N PRO A 217 -9.08 -0.05 17.31
CA PRO A 217 -10.51 -0.22 17.07
C PRO A 217 -11.22 1.13 17.18
N PHE A 218 -10.90 1.92 18.22
CA PHE A 218 -11.42 3.26 18.42
C PHE A 218 -10.30 4.18 18.90
N PHE A 219 -10.34 5.44 18.50
CA PHE A 219 -9.46 6.48 19.02
C PHE A 219 -10.21 7.81 19.17
N LEU A 220 -9.70 8.67 20.03
CA LEU A 220 -10.19 10.05 20.17
C LEU A 220 -9.44 10.93 19.19
N SER A 221 -10.14 11.43 18.18
CA SER A 221 -9.61 12.43 17.25
C SER A 221 -9.91 13.84 17.74
N THR A 222 -8.94 14.73 17.57
CA THR A 222 -9.06 16.16 17.84
C THR A 222 -8.79 16.93 16.55
N HIS A 223 -9.77 16.96 15.66
CA HIS A 223 -9.58 17.55 14.33
C HIS A 223 -10.19 18.94 14.18
N ILE A 224 -11.41 19.17 14.69
CA ILE A 224 -12.15 20.42 14.46
C ILE A 224 -12.46 21.12 15.79
N HIS A 225 -11.95 22.35 15.96
CA HIS A 225 -12.19 23.22 17.12
C HIS A 225 -11.92 22.60 18.50
N ASN A 226 -10.91 21.73 18.62
CA ASN A 226 -10.58 20.99 19.85
C ASN A 226 -11.73 20.11 20.38
N LYS A 227 -12.75 19.80 19.57
CA LYS A 227 -13.76 18.80 19.93
C LYS A 227 -13.14 17.41 19.81
N LYS A 228 -13.28 16.62 20.87
CA LYS A 228 -12.90 15.20 20.88
C LYS A 228 -14.04 14.40 20.28
N VAL A 229 -13.78 13.71 19.19
CA VAL A 229 -14.72 12.78 18.55
C VAL A 229 -14.16 11.38 18.57
N ILE A 230 -15.02 10.38 18.66
CA ILE A 230 -14.64 8.98 18.55
C ILE A 230 -14.61 8.62 17.06
N ALA A 231 -13.51 8.03 16.62
CA ALA A 231 -13.35 7.51 15.27
C ALA A 231 -12.77 6.10 15.30
N ASN A 232 -13.01 5.33 14.24
CA ASN A 232 -12.43 4.00 14.07
C ASN A 232 -11.13 4.04 13.27
N GLY A 233 -10.19 3.17 13.62
CA GLY A 233 -9.01 2.89 12.81
C GLY A 233 -9.35 1.95 11.66
N GLU A 234 -9.11 2.39 10.44
CA GLU A 234 -9.48 1.66 9.23
C GLU A 234 -8.73 0.33 9.07
N LEU A 235 -7.46 0.26 9.50
CA LEU A 235 -6.64 -0.95 9.36
C LEU A 235 -7.01 -2.00 10.40
N TRP A 236 -7.35 -1.58 11.63
CA TRP A 236 -7.86 -2.50 12.65
C TRP A 236 -9.17 -3.15 12.19
N HIS A 237 -10.11 -2.35 11.66
CA HIS A 237 -11.38 -2.87 11.14
C HIS A 237 -11.21 -3.73 9.88
N THR A 238 -10.21 -3.42 9.04
CA THR A 238 -9.85 -4.28 7.91
C THR A 238 -9.33 -5.64 8.37
N ALA A 239 -8.64 -5.71 9.52
CA ALA A 239 -8.13 -6.96 10.08
C ALA A 239 -9.17 -7.74 10.90
N PHE A 240 -9.85 -7.06 11.83
CA PHE A 240 -10.65 -7.68 12.90
C PHE A 240 -12.12 -7.28 12.93
N GLY A 241 -12.52 -6.28 12.14
CA GLY A 241 -13.91 -5.81 12.15
C GLY A 241 -14.87 -6.93 11.71
N THR A 242 -16.09 -6.91 12.22
CA THR A 242 -17.13 -7.88 11.85
C THR A 242 -18.26 -7.18 11.09
N ALA A 243 -18.92 -7.92 10.20
CA ALA A 243 -20.09 -7.43 9.50
C ALA A 243 -21.15 -6.94 10.49
N GLY A 244 -21.69 -5.75 10.23
CA GLY A 244 -22.66 -5.08 11.09
C GLY A 244 -22.05 -4.13 12.14
N ASN A 245 -20.73 -4.13 12.36
CA ASN A 245 -20.09 -3.17 13.26
C ASN A 245 -20.32 -1.73 12.80
N THR A 246 -20.61 -0.84 13.73
CA THR A 246 -20.74 0.58 13.42
C THR A 246 -19.36 1.19 13.16
N ILE A 247 -19.24 1.90 12.04
CA ILE A 247 -18.05 2.67 11.67
C ILE A 247 -18.32 4.17 11.91
N TRP A 248 -17.45 4.76 12.72
CA TRP A 248 -17.37 6.16 13.06
C TRP A 248 -16.20 6.81 12.31
N LYS A 249 -16.46 7.94 11.68
CA LYS A 249 -15.49 8.73 10.93
C LYS A 249 -15.19 10.05 11.60
N GLU A 250 -14.09 10.65 11.16
CA GLU A 250 -13.74 12.01 11.55
C GLU A 250 -14.60 12.98 10.73
N PRO A 251 -15.26 13.97 11.37
CA PRO A 251 -16.05 14.97 10.67
C PRO A 251 -15.12 15.89 9.86
N MET A 252 -15.55 16.34 8.67
CA MET A 252 -14.82 17.35 7.88
C MET A 252 -15.29 18.77 8.18
N GLY A 253 -16.54 18.91 8.60
CA GLY A 253 -17.20 20.15 8.97
C GLY A 253 -17.84 20.12 10.35
N TYR A 254 -18.28 21.29 10.83
CA TYR A 254 -18.85 21.45 12.16
C TYR A 254 -20.15 20.66 12.41
N ASN A 255 -20.95 20.49 11.36
CA ASN A 255 -22.27 19.83 11.40
C ASN A 255 -22.26 18.43 10.80
N ASP A 256 -21.08 17.88 10.50
CA ASP A 256 -20.97 16.57 9.87
C ASP A 256 -21.31 15.47 10.87
N ASP A 257 -22.06 14.48 10.40
CA ASP A 257 -22.30 13.26 11.16
C ASP A 257 -20.99 12.47 11.29
N ILE A 258 -20.74 11.98 12.51
CA ILE A 258 -19.62 11.09 12.83
C ILE A 258 -19.96 9.64 12.49
N PHE A 259 -21.24 9.29 12.38
CA PHE A 259 -21.64 7.99 11.85
C PHE A 259 -21.33 7.94 10.36
N ASP A 260 -20.59 6.91 9.95
CA ASP A 260 -20.38 6.63 8.54
C ASP A 260 -21.42 5.61 8.08
N ARG A 261 -21.20 4.33 8.38
CA ARG A 261 -22.08 3.19 8.03
C ARG A 261 -21.80 2.00 8.93
N LYS A 262 -22.58 0.93 8.75
CA LYS A 262 -22.19 -0.39 9.24
C LYS A 262 -21.19 -1.04 8.30
N GLN A 263 -20.20 -1.74 8.86
CA GLN A 263 -19.24 -2.56 8.13
C GLN A 263 -19.98 -3.68 7.40
N GLU A 264 -19.62 -3.93 6.14
CA GLU A 264 -20.35 -4.86 5.28
C GLU A 264 -19.79 -6.28 5.34
N LYS A 265 -18.49 -6.40 5.64
CA LYS A 265 -17.73 -7.66 5.60
C LYS A 265 -16.91 -7.87 6.86
N ASP A 266 -16.68 -9.13 7.17
CA ASP A 266 -15.69 -9.51 8.18
C ASP A 266 -14.27 -9.19 7.70
N GLY A 267 -13.42 -8.80 8.65
CA GLY A 267 -12.02 -8.46 8.42
C GLY A 267 -11.19 -9.69 8.06
N ILE A 268 -9.99 -9.44 7.52
CA ILE A 268 -9.13 -10.48 6.95
C ILE A 268 -8.73 -11.55 7.97
N LEU A 269 -8.37 -11.15 9.20
CA LEU A 269 -8.02 -12.09 10.26
C LEU A 269 -9.25 -12.77 10.89
N VAL A 270 -10.47 -12.31 10.62
CA VAL A 270 -11.69 -13.04 11.00
C VAL A 270 -12.01 -14.09 9.92
N SER A 271 -12.05 -13.67 8.65
CA SER A 271 -12.45 -14.49 7.51
C SER A 271 -11.43 -15.56 7.12
N TYR A 272 -10.13 -15.34 7.38
CA TYR A 272 -9.04 -16.22 6.96
C TYR A 272 -8.17 -16.64 8.14
N PRO A 273 -8.61 -17.63 8.96
CA PRO A 273 -7.88 -18.10 10.15
C PRO A 273 -6.45 -18.59 9.90
N TRP A 274 -6.16 -19.05 8.68
CA TRP A 274 -4.84 -19.53 8.27
C TRP A 274 -3.82 -18.39 8.05
N ILE A 275 -4.27 -17.13 7.94
CA ILE A 275 -3.37 -15.97 8.00
C ILE A 275 -3.09 -15.70 9.48
N ARG A 276 -1.84 -15.86 9.90
CA ARG A 276 -1.47 -15.79 11.33
C ARG A 276 -1.21 -14.35 11.81
N GLY A 277 -1.01 -13.41 10.89
CA GLY A 277 -0.85 -12.00 11.18
C GLY A 277 -0.87 -11.16 9.90
N LEU A 278 -1.07 -9.86 10.06
CA LEU A 278 -1.19 -8.90 8.98
C LEU A 278 -0.25 -7.72 9.25
N ILE A 279 0.56 -7.34 8.27
CA ILE A 279 1.38 -6.13 8.31
C ILE A 279 0.88 -5.19 7.22
N PHE A 280 0.53 -3.95 7.57
CA PHE A 280 0.33 -2.90 6.60
C PHE A 280 1.58 -2.04 6.50
N TYR A 281 2.16 -1.95 5.31
CA TYR A 281 3.23 -1.03 5.01
C TYR A 281 2.66 0.24 4.37
N SER A 282 3.04 1.40 4.89
CA SER A 282 2.75 2.69 4.25
C SER A 282 3.88 3.68 4.45
N GLN A 283 4.18 4.44 3.40
CA GLN A 283 5.08 5.58 3.47
C GLN A 283 4.28 6.88 3.43
N LYS A 284 4.46 7.75 4.43
CA LYS A 284 3.87 9.09 4.36
C LYS A 284 4.73 9.93 3.43
N HIS A 285 4.15 10.46 2.34
CA HIS A 285 4.87 11.24 1.32
C HIS A 285 5.71 12.40 1.89
N SER A 286 5.34 12.95 3.05
CA SER A 286 6.03 14.08 3.67
C SER A 286 7.09 13.74 4.73
N SER A 287 7.08 12.53 5.33
CA SER A 287 7.90 12.27 6.53
C SER A 287 9.12 11.39 6.33
N LYS A 288 9.36 10.83 5.13
CA LYS A 288 10.38 9.80 4.86
C LYS A 288 10.35 8.59 5.82
N GLN A 289 9.34 8.48 6.68
CA GLN A 289 9.25 7.46 7.70
C GLN A 289 8.43 6.29 7.17
N ASP A 290 9.08 5.13 7.13
CA ASP A 290 8.47 3.86 6.82
C ASP A 290 7.63 3.39 8.01
N ASN A 291 6.36 3.10 7.75
CA ASN A 291 5.44 2.61 8.76
C ASN A 291 5.04 1.18 8.43
N PHE A 292 5.50 0.26 9.26
CA PHE A 292 5.07 -1.13 9.29
C PHE A 292 4.14 -1.30 10.49
N LEU A 293 2.88 -1.65 10.24
CA LEU A 293 1.81 -1.70 11.23
C LEU A 293 1.32 -3.14 11.36
N GLY A 294 1.64 -3.77 12.48
CA GLY A 294 1.37 -5.18 12.75
C GLY A 294 0.03 -5.39 13.45
N LEU A 295 -0.73 -6.37 12.99
CA LEU A 295 -1.98 -6.82 13.58
C LEU A 295 -1.97 -8.36 13.68
N TYR A 296 -2.29 -8.91 14.85
CA TYR A 296 -2.36 -10.35 15.09
C TYR A 296 -3.49 -10.71 16.06
N ARG A 297 -3.97 -11.95 16.04
CA ARG A 297 -4.94 -12.40 17.04
C ARG A 297 -4.22 -12.61 18.37
N SER A 298 -4.82 -12.20 19.48
CA SER A 298 -4.22 -12.27 20.82
C SER A 298 -3.90 -13.70 21.29
N ASP A 299 -4.47 -14.72 20.67
CA ASP A 299 -4.14 -16.14 20.88
C ASP A 299 -3.03 -16.67 19.95
N ASP A 300 -2.67 -15.91 18.90
CA ASP A 300 -1.63 -16.24 17.93
C ASP A 300 -0.27 -15.63 18.31
N LEU A 301 0.16 -15.80 19.57
CA LEU A 301 1.43 -15.26 20.09
C LEU A 301 2.68 -15.71 19.32
N ASP A 302 2.55 -16.79 18.56
CA ASP A 302 3.60 -17.36 17.73
C ASP A 302 4.15 -16.41 16.66
N VAL A 303 3.36 -15.46 16.15
CA VAL A 303 3.82 -14.47 15.15
C VAL A 303 4.41 -13.22 15.77
N TYR A 304 4.19 -13.00 17.07
CA TYR A 304 4.61 -11.78 17.75
C TYR A 304 6.12 -11.48 17.61
N PRO A 305 7.05 -12.46 17.73
CA PRO A 305 8.47 -12.19 17.54
C PRO A 305 8.81 -11.63 16.15
N LEU A 306 8.10 -12.08 15.10
CA LEU A 306 8.29 -11.54 13.75
C LEU A 306 7.80 -10.10 13.66
N LEU A 307 6.60 -9.83 14.19
CA LEU A 307 6.02 -8.50 14.19
C LEU A 307 6.89 -7.50 14.95
N GLU A 308 7.42 -7.89 16.12
CA GLU A 308 8.31 -7.08 16.97
C GLU A 308 9.60 -6.65 16.24
N ASN A 309 10.14 -7.49 15.36
CA ASN A 309 11.36 -7.17 14.61
C ASN A 309 11.09 -6.25 13.39
N ILE A 310 9.86 -6.22 12.88
CA ILE A 310 9.53 -5.51 11.63
C ILE A 310 8.77 -4.21 11.91
N CYS A 311 7.75 -4.28 12.75
CA CYS A 311 6.70 -3.28 12.90
C CYS A 311 7.10 -2.13 13.82
N ASN A 312 6.64 -0.93 13.48
CA ASN A 312 6.75 0.26 14.32
C ASN A 312 5.69 0.27 15.42
N TYR A 313 4.52 -0.29 15.12
CA TYR A 313 3.39 -0.39 16.03
C TYR A 313 2.72 -1.75 15.85
N ILE A 314 2.27 -2.35 16.95
CA ILE A 314 1.61 -3.64 16.96
C ILE A 314 0.33 -3.54 17.77
N ASN A 315 -0.76 -4.13 17.27
CA ASN A 315 -1.99 -4.27 18.04
C ASN A 315 -2.64 -5.65 17.80
N ASP A 316 -3.60 -6.00 18.65
CA ASP A 316 -4.35 -7.24 18.55
C ASP A 316 -5.86 -7.01 18.52
N ASP A 317 -6.62 -8.11 18.42
CA ASP A 317 -8.08 -8.12 18.43
C ASP A 317 -8.69 -7.71 19.78
N LYS A 318 -7.91 -7.75 20.87
CA LYS A 318 -8.30 -7.30 22.21
C LYS A 318 -7.89 -5.87 22.51
N ASN A 319 -7.23 -5.20 21.57
CA ASN A 319 -6.65 -3.87 21.72
C ASN A 319 -5.68 -3.76 22.90
N SER A 320 -4.82 -4.77 23.07
CA SER A 320 -3.84 -4.83 24.15
C SER A 320 -2.64 -3.89 23.95
N LEU A 321 -2.56 -3.15 22.83
CA LEU A 321 -1.53 -2.18 22.43
C LEU A 321 -0.15 -2.44 23.06
N VAL A 322 0.74 -3.09 22.31
CA VAL A 322 2.09 -3.46 22.75
C VAL A 322 3.16 -2.67 22.01
#